data_AF-A0A957AIT2-F1
#
_entry.id   AF-A0A957AIT2-F1
#
_cell.length_a   1.000
_cell.length_b   1.000
_cell.length_c   1.000
_cell.angle_alpha   90.00
_cell.angle_beta   90.00
_cell.angle_gamma   90.00
#
_symmetry.space_group_name_H-M   'P 1'
#
loop_
_entity.id
_entity.type
_entity.pdbx_description
1 polymer ?
#
loop_
_entity_poly.entity_id
_entity_poly.type
_entity_poly.pdbx_seq_one_letter_code
_entity_poly.pdbx_strand_id
1 'polypeptide(L)'
;NEMLEQVRNRLLPMLQLVAEQYRPRVAEGYPVIVDAVPQGLVGLEIDPNYALYITTDGGQLYADYYYRSSRNDVRSSAMREKFSGSPVYDRRPISPALTDVQLRNMVAELMTRHNYQPGLVHISDS
;
A
#
# COMPACT_ATOMS: atom_id res chain seq x y z
N ASN A 1 -11.64 17.97 8.01
CA ASN A 1 -10.77 16.77 8.04
C ASN A 1 -9.60 16.93 9.02
N GLU A 2 -9.85 17.33 10.26
CA GLU A 2 -8.77 17.57 11.23
C GLU A 2 -8.01 16.28 11.61
N MET A 3 -8.73 15.17 11.80
CA MET A 3 -8.11 13.87 12.09
C MET A 3 -7.17 13.41 10.96
N LEU A 4 -7.59 13.60 9.70
CA LEU A 4 -6.79 13.22 8.54
C LEU A 4 -5.56 14.13 8.40
N GLU A 5 -5.69 15.43 8.67
CA GLU A 5 -4.54 16.36 8.71
C GLU A 5 -3.48 15.93 9.73
N GLN A 6 -3.91 15.52 10.93
CA GLN A 6 -3.00 15.02 11.96
C GLN A 6 -2.24 13.77 11.51
N VAL A 7 -2.93 12.83 10.85
CA VAL A 7 -2.27 11.65 10.28
C VAL A 7 -1.35 12.04 9.12
N ARG A 8 -1.81 12.89 8.21
CA ARG A 8 -1.04 13.37 7.06
C ARG A 8 0.29 14.01 7.48
N ASN A 9 0.28 14.86 8.51
CA ASN A 9 1.51 15.51 9.01
C ASN A 9 2.57 14.52 9.50
N ARG A 10 2.16 13.35 9.98
CA ARG A 10 3.05 12.30 10.47
C ARG A 10 3.43 11.30 9.38
N LEU A 11 2.48 10.98 8.51
CA LEU A 11 2.63 9.97 7.47
C LEU A 11 3.41 10.50 6.26
N LEU A 12 3.17 11.76 5.83
CA LEU A 12 3.74 12.30 4.60
C LEU A 12 5.28 12.22 4.53
N PRO A 13 6.05 12.55 5.58
CA PRO A 13 7.50 12.37 5.55
C PRO A 13 7.93 10.91 5.33
N MET A 14 7.16 9.95 5.86
CA MET A 14 7.42 8.52 5.65
C MET A 14 7.17 8.12 4.20
N LEU A 15 6.08 8.63 3.60
CA LEU A 15 5.75 8.38 2.19
C LEU A 15 6.79 8.98 1.24
N GLN A 16 7.29 10.19 1.54
CA GLN A 16 8.36 10.83 0.78
C GLN A 16 9.63 9.97 0.77
N LEU A 17 10.06 9.49 1.93
CA LEU A 17 11.22 8.62 2.05
C LEU A 17 11.04 7.32 1.24
N VAL A 18 9.89 6.66 1.36
CA VAL A 18 9.60 5.43 0.60
C VAL A 18 9.54 5.71 -0.89
N ALA A 19 8.95 6.83 -1.30
CA ALA A 19 8.85 7.21 -2.69
C ALA A 19 10.24 7.38 -3.34
N GLU A 20 11.17 8.03 -2.64
CA GLU A 20 12.55 8.17 -3.09
C GLU A 20 13.26 6.82 -3.23
N GLN A 21 13.06 5.91 -2.26
CA GLN A 21 13.68 4.58 -2.28
C GLN A 21 13.12 3.68 -3.40
N TYR A 22 11.83 3.83 -3.73
CA TYR A 22 11.15 3.00 -4.72
C TYR A 22 11.23 3.53 -6.15
N ARG A 23 11.53 4.82 -6.34
CA ARG A 23 11.68 5.44 -7.67
C ARG A 23 12.52 4.61 -8.67
N PRO A 24 13.66 3.99 -8.31
CA PRO A 24 14.43 3.18 -9.27
C PRO A 24 13.88 1.76 -9.51
N ARG A 25 12.81 1.34 -8.81
CA ARG A 25 12.27 -0.03 -8.79
C ARG A 25 10.91 -0.18 -9.46
N VAL A 26 10.31 0.93 -9.88
CA VAL A 26 8.95 0.99 -10.41
C VAL A 26 8.95 1.69 -11.76
N ALA A 27 7.85 1.57 -12.49
CA ALA A 27 7.71 2.20 -13.80
C ALA A 27 7.76 3.74 -13.70
N GLU A 28 8.08 4.39 -14.82
CA GLU A 28 8.02 5.84 -14.93
C GLU A 28 6.61 6.35 -14.59
N GLY A 29 6.56 7.49 -13.88
CA GLY A 29 5.31 8.01 -13.31
C GLY A 29 4.99 7.50 -11.92
N TYR A 30 5.72 6.51 -11.41
CA TYR A 30 5.59 5.99 -10.06
C TYR A 30 6.91 6.13 -9.26
N PRO A 31 6.87 6.08 -7.92
CA PRO A 31 5.67 6.04 -7.07
C PRO A 31 5.00 7.42 -6.96
N VAL A 32 3.67 7.44 -6.78
CA VAL A 32 2.86 8.67 -6.65
C VAL A 32 2.44 8.86 -5.20
N ILE A 33 2.80 9.99 -4.62
CA ILE A 33 2.24 10.41 -3.33
C ILE A 33 0.96 11.19 -3.61
N VAL A 34 -0.13 10.76 -3.00
CA VAL A 34 -1.41 11.44 -3.07
C VAL A 34 -1.63 12.21 -1.77
N ASP A 35 -1.61 13.53 -1.82
CA ASP A 35 -1.83 14.43 -0.69
C ASP A 35 -3.07 15.29 -0.96
N ALA A 36 -4.24 14.66 -0.83
CA ALA A 36 -5.54 15.22 -1.18
C ALA A 36 -6.45 15.25 0.06
N VAL A 37 -5.92 15.76 1.18
CA VAL A 37 -6.63 15.85 2.46
C VAL A 37 -7.97 16.63 2.35
N PRO A 38 -8.09 17.70 1.54
CA PRO A 38 -9.38 18.34 1.29
C PRO A 38 -10.42 17.39 0.66
N GLN A 39 -9.98 16.43 -0.15
CA GLN A 39 -10.79 15.39 -0.77
C GLN A 39 -10.94 14.14 0.12
N GLY A 40 -10.34 14.14 1.32
CA GLY A 40 -10.51 13.10 2.32
C GLY A 40 -9.55 11.92 2.19
N LEU A 41 -8.40 12.07 1.49
CA LEU A 41 -7.41 11.00 1.40
C LEU A 41 -5.95 11.47 1.37
N VAL A 42 -5.06 10.65 1.92
CA VAL A 42 -3.59 10.77 1.79
C VAL A 42 -2.99 9.39 1.62
N GLY A 43 -1.99 9.21 0.76
CA GLY A 43 -1.49 7.87 0.48
C GLY A 43 -0.33 7.80 -0.50
N LEU A 44 0.01 6.57 -0.87
CA LEU A 44 1.08 6.23 -1.79
C LEU A 44 0.60 5.15 -2.74
N GLU A 45 0.81 5.39 -4.03
CA GLU A 45 0.77 4.38 -5.08
C GLU A 45 2.21 3.99 -5.43
N ILE A 46 2.59 2.74 -5.16
CA ILE A 46 3.90 2.22 -5.58
C ILE A 46 3.88 1.90 -7.08
N ASP A 47 2.77 1.36 -7.57
CA ASP A 47 2.46 1.13 -8.98
C ASP A 47 0.92 1.09 -9.17
N PRO A 48 0.38 0.93 -10.39
CA PRO A 48 -1.07 0.91 -10.64
C PRO A 48 -1.87 -0.15 -9.85
N ASN A 49 -1.21 -1.18 -9.35
CA ASN A 49 -1.80 -2.31 -8.65
C ASN A 49 -1.52 -2.33 -7.14
N TYR A 50 -0.58 -1.52 -6.65
CA TYR A 50 -0.16 -1.50 -5.25
C TYR A 50 -0.26 -0.10 -4.66
N ALA A 51 -1.26 0.11 -3.81
CA ALA A 51 -1.48 1.39 -3.14
C ALA A 51 -1.93 1.23 -1.69
N LEU A 52 -1.61 2.24 -0.88
CA LEU A 52 -2.13 2.47 0.47
C LEU A 52 -2.71 3.87 0.52
N TYR A 53 -3.98 3.99 0.91
CA TYR A 53 -4.59 5.26 1.25
C TYR A 53 -5.07 5.25 2.69
N ILE A 54 -4.89 6.38 3.37
CA ILE A 54 -5.64 6.73 4.55
C ILE A 54 -6.79 7.61 4.12
N THR A 55 -8.02 7.15 4.34
CA THR A 55 -9.24 7.84 3.94
C THR A 55 -10.12 8.18 5.14
N THR A 56 -11.04 9.13 4.97
CA THR A 56 -12.04 9.46 5.99
C THR A 56 -13.41 9.67 5.38
N ASP A 57 -14.46 9.27 6.11
CA ASP A 57 -15.86 9.61 5.82
C ASP A 57 -16.35 10.82 6.64
N GLY A 58 -15.45 11.47 7.39
CA GLY A 58 -15.73 12.58 8.30
C GLY A 58 -15.94 12.16 9.75
N GLY A 59 -16.29 10.89 10.03
CA GLY A 59 -16.45 10.35 11.39
C GLY A 59 -15.35 9.38 11.80
N GLN A 60 -14.80 8.64 10.84
CA GLN A 60 -13.83 7.58 11.07
C GLN A 60 -12.70 7.65 10.04
N LEU A 61 -11.54 7.09 10.40
CA LEU A 61 -10.42 6.86 9.50
C LEU A 61 -10.39 5.41 9.01
N TYR A 62 -9.94 5.22 7.78
CA TYR A 62 -9.74 3.91 7.17
C TYR A 62 -8.37 3.81 6.54
N ALA A 63 -7.78 2.62 6.57
CA ALA A 63 -6.66 2.25 5.72
C ALA A 63 -7.18 1.38 4.59
N ASP A 64 -7.05 1.89 3.36
CA ASP A 64 -7.46 1.24 2.12
C ASP A 64 -6.21 0.70 1.41
N TYR A 65 -6.10 -0.62 1.34
CA TYR A 65 -5.04 -1.29 0.58
C TYR A 65 -5.59 -1.77 -0.77
N TYR A 66 -4.83 -1.48 -1.82
CA TYR A 66 -5.00 -2.07 -3.14
C TYR A 66 -3.74 -2.88 -3.44
N TYR A 67 -3.90 -4.18 -3.74
CA TYR A 67 -2.78 -5.06 -4.08
C TYR A 67 -3.24 -6.25 -4.92
N ARG A 68 -2.30 -7.02 -5.48
CA ARG A 68 -2.58 -8.27 -6.19
C ARG A 68 -2.42 -9.46 -5.25
N SER A 69 -3.34 -10.42 -5.32
CA SER A 69 -3.23 -11.66 -4.55
C SER A 69 -1.95 -12.44 -4.94
N SER A 70 -1.15 -12.86 -3.94
CA SER A 70 0.08 -13.61 -4.18
C SER A 70 -0.18 -15.09 -4.48
N ARG A 71 0.71 -15.71 -5.26
CA ARG A 71 0.67 -17.12 -5.66
C ARG A 71 1.73 -17.93 -4.91
N ASN A 72 1.57 -18.05 -3.60
CA ASN A 72 2.60 -18.70 -2.76
C ASN A 72 2.24 -20.14 -2.36
N ASP A 73 1.02 -20.60 -2.68
CA ASP A 73 0.56 -21.94 -2.29
C ASP A 73 0.39 -22.86 -3.49
N VAL A 74 1.50 -23.49 -3.87
CA VAL A 74 1.53 -24.54 -4.91
C VAL A 74 0.86 -25.82 -4.40
N ARG A 75 0.65 -26.00 -3.09
CA ARG A 75 0.13 -27.24 -2.48
C ARG A 75 -1.38 -27.21 -2.23
N SER A 76 -1.99 -26.05 -2.00
CA SER A 76 -3.45 -25.90 -1.84
C SER A 76 -4.22 -25.83 -3.17
N SER A 77 -3.51 -25.94 -4.30
CA SER A 77 -4.07 -25.76 -5.65
C SER A 77 -4.57 -27.07 -6.27
N ALA A 78 -4.42 -28.21 -5.60
CA ALA A 78 -5.05 -29.45 -6.05
C ALA A 78 -6.57 -29.30 -5.92
N MET A 79 -7.29 -29.23 -7.05
CA MET A 79 -8.76 -29.23 -7.19
C MET A 79 -9.52 -27.90 -7.11
N ARG A 80 -8.90 -26.71 -7.05
CA ARG A 80 -9.63 -25.42 -7.14
C ARG A 80 -8.95 -24.43 -8.08
N GLU A 81 -9.70 -23.92 -9.06
CA GLU A 81 -9.27 -22.78 -9.88
C GLU A 81 -9.11 -21.55 -8.98
N LYS A 82 -7.88 -21.04 -8.88
CA LYS A 82 -7.58 -19.79 -8.18
C LYS A 82 -7.04 -18.80 -9.20
N PHE A 83 -7.84 -17.80 -9.56
CA PHE A 83 -7.45 -16.76 -10.50
C PHE A 83 -6.35 -15.88 -9.86
N SER A 84 -5.12 -16.10 -10.31
CA SER A 84 -3.92 -15.36 -9.92
C SER A 84 -4.03 -13.89 -10.34
N GLY A 85 -3.49 -12.98 -9.52
CA GLY A 85 -3.52 -11.56 -9.84
C GLY A 85 -4.94 -11.00 -9.84
N SER A 86 -5.84 -11.49 -9.00
CA SER A 86 -7.06 -10.72 -8.73
C SER A 86 -6.65 -9.43 -8.01
N PRO A 87 -7.18 -8.26 -8.40
CA PRO A 87 -7.12 -7.09 -7.54
C PRO A 87 -7.79 -7.45 -6.21
N VAL A 88 -7.17 -7.02 -5.12
CA VAL A 88 -7.71 -7.10 -3.77
C VAL A 88 -7.86 -5.68 -3.26
N TYR A 89 -9.05 -5.39 -2.75
CA TYR A 89 -9.35 -4.18 -2.00
C TYR A 89 -9.61 -4.58 -0.55
N ASP A 90 -8.77 -4.08 0.36
CA ASP A 90 -8.86 -4.35 1.79
C ASP A 90 -8.96 -3.02 2.55
N ARG A 91 -10.17 -2.74 3.05
CA ARG A 91 -10.49 -1.56 3.84
C ARG A 91 -10.56 -1.91 5.32
N ARG A 92 -9.72 -1.27 6.13
CA ARG A 92 -9.66 -1.52 7.57
C ARG A 92 -9.97 -0.24 8.34
N PRO A 93 -10.88 -0.27 9.34
CA PRO A 93 -11.06 0.85 10.24
C PRO A 93 -9.78 1.07 11.05
N ILE A 94 -9.37 2.32 11.23
CA ILE A 94 -8.19 2.66 12.02
C ILE A 94 -8.51 3.75 13.03
N SER A 95 -7.79 3.74 14.16
CA SER A 95 -7.96 4.73 15.22
C SER A 95 -7.39 6.09 14.80
N PRO A 96 -7.99 7.22 15.18
CA PRO A 96 -7.32 8.52 15.04
C PRO A 96 -6.07 8.64 15.93
N ALA A 97 -5.96 7.82 16.99
CA ALA A 97 -4.85 7.80 17.94
C ALA A 97 -3.73 6.81 17.57
N LEU A 98 -3.56 6.47 16.28
CA LEU A 98 -2.47 5.58 15.85
C LEU A 98 -1.11 6.14 16.23
N THR A 99 -0.19 5.26 16.62
CA THR A 99 1.22 5.59 16.86
C THR A 99 2.01 5.65 15.55
N ASP A 100 3.18 6.30 15.57
CA ASP A 100 4.05 6.37 14.39
C ASP A 100 4.50 4.98 13.95
N VAL A 101 4.67 4.06 14.90
CA VAL A 101 4.99 2.65 14.61
C VAL A 101 3.87 1.99 13.82
N GLN A 102 2.62 2.23 14.17
CA GLN A 102 1.49 1.67 13.42
C GLN A 102 1.40 2.24 12.01
N LEU A 103 1.65 3.54 11.82
CA LEU A 103 1.72 4.15 10.48
C LEU A 103 2.85 3.53 9.64
N ARG A 104 4.05 3.35 10.23
CA ARG A 104 5.17 2.70 9.55
C ARG A 104 4.86 1.25 9.19
N ASN A 105 4.19 0.50 10.07
CA ASN A 105 3.80 -0.88 9.80
C ASN A 105 2.83 -0.98 8.62
N MET A 106 1.92 -0.01 8.47
CA MET A 106 1.01 0.04 7.31
C MET A 106 1.78 0.24 5.99
N VAL A 107 2.72 1.19 5.98
CA VAL A 107 3.59 1.43 4.82
C VAL A 107 4.45 0.19 4.52
N ALA A 108 5.01 -0.43 5.56
CA ALA A 108 5.81 -1.65 5.42
C ALA A 108 4.98 -2.84 4.90
N GLU A 109 3.70 -2.92 5.25
CA GLU A 109 2.79 -3.93 4.72
C GLU A 109 2.61 -3.76 3.20
N LEU A 110 2.37 -2.54 2.73
CA LEU A 110 2.30 -2.24 1.29
C LEU A 110 3.60 -2.64 0.58
N MET A 111 4.74 -2.21 1.11
CA MET A 111 6.07 -2.53 0.57
C MET A 111 6.31 -4.04 0.50
N THR A 112 5.93 -4.77 1.55
CA THR A 112 6.07 -6.24 1.60
C THR A 112 5.22 -6.88 0.51
N ARG A 113 3.98 -6.44 0.33
CA ARG A 113 3.08 -6.97 -0.70
C ARG A 113 3.61 -6.72 -2.11
N HIS A 114 4.15 -5.53 -2.38
CA HIS A 114 4.77 -5.21 -3.66
C HIS A 114 6.03 -6.05 -3.88
N ASN A 115 6.92 -6.18 -2.88
CA ASN A 115 8.17 -6.91 -3.03
C ASN A 115 7.99 -8.43 -3.15
N TYR A 116 6.90 -8.97 -2.60
CA TYR A 116 6.57 -10.39 -2.71
C TYR A 116 5.90 -10.76 -4.05
N GLN A 117 5.77 -9.82 -4.98
CA GLN A 117 5.18 -10.13 -6.29
C GLN A 117 6.08 -11.10 -7.07
N PRO A 118 5.53 -12.19 -7.65
CA PRO A 118 6.32 -13.19 -8.39
C PRO A 118 7.04 -12.68 -9.64
N GLY A 119 6.83 -11.41 -10.01
CA GLY A 119 7.46 -10.77 -11.17
C GLY A 119 8.89 -10.29 -10.94
N LEU A 120 9.35 -10.20 -9.68
CA LEU A 120 10.78 -10.03 -9.36
C LEU A 120 11.49 -11.39 -9.45
N VAL A 121 11.46 -12.00 -10.63
CA VAL A 121 12.47 -12.99 -10.99
C VAL A 121 13.76 -12.19 -11.13
N HIS A 122 14.55 -12.14 -10.05
CA HIS A 122 15.98 -12.04 -10.27
C HIS A 122 16.35 -13.28 -11.09
N ILE A 123 16.51 -13.10 -12.41
CA ILE A 123 17.38 -13.99 -13.17
C ILE A 123 18.76 -13.71 -12.58
N SER A 124 19.10 -14.40 -11.50
CA SER A 124 20.50 -14.61 -11.17
C SER A 124 21.00 -15.53 -12.25
N ASP A 125 21.62 -14.97 -13.28
CA ASP A 125 22.59 -15.73 -14.06
C ASP A 125 23.70 -16.11 -13.09
N SER A 126 23.67 -17.34 -12.61
CA SER A 126 24.76 -18.02 -11.90
C SER A 126 24.64 -19.51 -12.15
#